data_AF-A0A926AND0-F1
#
_entry.id   AF-A0A926AND0-F1
#
_cell.length_a   1.000
_cell.length_b   1.000
_cell.length_c   1.000
_cell.angle_alpha   90.00
_cell.angle_beta   90.00
_cell.angle_gamma   90.00
#
_symmetry.space_group_name_H-M   'P 1'
#
loop_
_entity.id
_entity.type
_entity.pdbx_description
1 polymer ?
#
loop_
_entity_poly.entity_id
_entity_poly.type
_entity_poly.pdbx_seq_one_letter_code
_entity_poly.pdbx_strand_id
1 'polypeptide(L)'
;HQAAELCRHRGMVVVLSDFFDDLPAITRGLDQLRYRQHEVLAFQIWDPWERYLPLDGNICFSDLETREEITTHAEGIREKYLAAIDDWRDELGRECLNRGVDRVEITTDDPLDKALLDYLVHRTKV
;
A
#
# COMPACT_ATOMS: atom_id res chain seq x y z
N HIS A 1 -6.72 -14.69 4.90
CA HIS A 1 -6.92 -16.14 5.13
C HIS A 1 -6.99 -16.95 3.83
N GLN A 2 -7.87 -16.62 2.86
CA GLN A 2 -8.03 -17.41 1.62
C GLN A 2 -6.78 -17.46 0.73
N ALA A 3 -6.04 -16.35 0.55
CA ALA A 3 -4.86 -16.32 -0.32
C ALA A 3 -3.73 -17.29 0.13
N ALA A 4 -3.61 -17.54 1.44
CA ALA A 4 -2.55 -18.38 1.98
C ALA A 4 -2.87 -19.89 1.88
N GLU A 5 -4.11 -20.26 1.55
CA GLU A 5 -4.51 -21.64 1.27
C GLU A 5 -4.22 -22.05 -0.17
N LEU A 6 -4.11 -21.08 -1.09
CA LEU A 6 -3.81 -21.30 -2.50
C LEU A 6 -2.35 -21.72 -2.74
N CYS A 7 -1.43 -21.33 -1.85
CA CYS A 7 0.01 -21.54 -2.01
C CYS A 7 0.54 -22.59 -1.01
N ARG A 8 0.45 -23.87 -1.36
CA ARG A 8 0.87 -25.00 -0.48
C ARG A 8 2.38 -25.28 -0.47
N HIS A 9 3.14 -24.69 -1.39
CA HIS A 9 4.59 -24.89 -1.53
C HIS A 9 5.32 -23.57 -1.42
N ARG A 10 6.55 -23.58 -0.88
CA ARG A 10 7.42 -22.39 -0.85
C ARG A 10 7.49 -21.78 -2.24
N GLY A 11 7.43 -20.46 -2.30
CA GLY A 11 7.44 -19.71 -3.56
C GLY A 11 7.40 -18.22 -3.28
N MET A 12 7.42 -17.45 -4.37
CA MET A 12 7.25 -16.01 -4.31
C MET A 12 5.77 -15.65 -4.32
N VAL A 13 5.36 -14.78 -3.41
CA VAL A 13 4.01 -14.21 -3.36
C VAL A 13 4.14 -12.71 -3.59
N VAL A 14 3.50 -12.25 -4.65
CA VAL A 14 3.40 -10.82 -4.97
C VAL A 14 2.01 -10.35 -4.57
N VAL A 15 1.95 -9.40 -3.64
CA VAL A 15 0.71 -8.78 -3.19
C VAL A 15 0.59 -7.41 -3.85
N LEU A 16 -0.54 -7.17 -4.52
CA LEU A 16 -0.88 -5.90 -5.15
C LEU A 16 -2.07 -5.31 -4.40
N SER A 17 -1.89 -4.20 -3.70
CA SER A 17 -2.94 -3.54 -2.90
C SER A 17 -2.54 -2.10 -2.58
N ASP A 18 -3.48 -1.24 -2.32
CA ASP A 18 -3.27 0.07 -1.68
C ASP A 18 -2.89 -0.04 -0.18
N PHE A 19 -3.17 -1.18 0.44
CA PHE A 19 -2.99 -1.46 1.86
C PHE A 19 -3.71 -0.45 2.77
N PHE A 20 -4.91 -0.03 2.37
CA PHE A 20 -5.79 0.86 3.14
C PHE A 20 -6.80 0.07 4.00
N ASP A 21 -6.31 -0.57 5.06
CA ASP A 21 -7.12 -1.34 6.00
C ASP A 21 -6.41 -1.39 7.37
N ASP A 22 -7.03 -1.97 8.40
CA ASP A 22 -6.43 -2.14 9.72
C ASP A 22 -5.03 -2.79 9.66
N LEU A 23 -4.02 -2.09 10.16
CA LEU A 23 -2.63 -2.52 10.10
C LEU A 23 -2.39 -3.89 10.80
N PRO A 24 -2.98 -4.17 11.98
CA PRO A 24 -2.98 -5.51 12.57
C PRO A 24 -3.55 -6.62 11.67
N ALA A 25 -4.58 -6.33 10.87
CA ALA A 25 -5.14 -7.29 9.92
C ALA A 25 -4.18 -7.54 8.75
N ILE A 26 -3.61 -6.48 8.17
CA ILE A 26 -2.62 -6.55 7.09
C ILE A 26 -1.40 -7.36 7.53
N THR A 27 -0.79 -6.98 8.65
CA THR A 27 0.42 -7.61 9.18
C THR A 27 0.21 -9.09 9.50
N ARG A 28 -0.95 -9.45 10.07
CA ARG A 28 -1.32 -10.86 10.30
C ARG A 28 -1.42 -11.65 8.99
N GLY A 29 -1.89 -11.03 7.92
CA GLY A 29 -1.91 -11.63 6.58
C GLY A 29 -0.49 -11.88 6.05
N LEU A 30 0.39 -10.89 6.18
CA LEU A 30 1.81 -11.00 5.79
C LEU A 30 2.55 -12.07 6.61
N ASP A 31 2.30 -12.13 7.92
CA ASP A 31 2.89 -13.14 8.82
C ASP A 31 2.51 -14.56 8.40
N GLN A 32 1.26 -14.78 7.97
CA GLN A 32 0.82 -16.10 7.48
C GLN A 32 1.55 -16.54 6.21
N LEU A 33 1.93 -15.59 5.34
CA LEU A 33 2.70 -15.88 4.13
C LEU A 33 4.17 -16.16 4.49
N ARG A 34 4.76 -15.33 5.36
CA ARG A 34 6.14 -15.50 5.81
C ARG A 34 6.34 -16.78 6.63
N TYR A 35 5.38 -17.14 7.49
CA TYR A 35 5.41 -18.39 8.26
C TYR A 35 5.46 -19.63 7.36
N ARG A 36 4.81 -19.59 6.19
CA ARG A 36 4.89 -20.64 5.17
C ARG A 36 6.17 -20.59 4.32
N GLN A 37 7.16 -19.79 4.72
CA GLN A 37 8.45 -19.61 4.04
C GLN A 37 8.32 -19.06 2.62
N HIS A 38 7.28 -18.25 2.35
CA HIS A 38 7.19 -17.51 1.10
C HIS A 38 8.12 -16.30 1.11
N GLU A 39 8.77 -16.04 -0.01
CA GLU A 39 9.30 -14.70 -0.31
C GLU A 39 8.11 -13.81 -0.63
N VAL A 40 7.95 -12.70 0.09
CA VAL A 40 6.77 -11.84 -0.05
C VAL A 40 7.21 -10.46 -0.51
N LEU A 41 6.63 -10.04 -1.62
CA LEU A 41 6.80 -8.71 -2.20
C LEU A 41 5.44 -8.02 -2.17
N ALA A 42 5.37 -6.86 -1.53
CA ALA A 42 4.18 -6.03 -1.45
C ALA A 42 4.33 -4.81 -2.35
N PHE A 43 3.59 -4.76 -3.46
CA PHE A 43 3.40 -3.53 -4.20
C PHE A 43 2.25 -2.75 -3.61
N GLN A 44 2.59 -1.62 -2.99
CA GLN A 44 1.61 -0.65 -2.55
C GLN A 44 1.26 0.29 -3.70
N ILE A 45 0.01 0.25 -4.13
CA ILE A 45 -0.50 1.02 -5.26
C ILE A 45 -1.25 2.24 -4.76
N TRP A 46 -0.84 3.43 -5.20
CA TRP A 46 -1.45 4.69 -4.83
C TRP A 46 -2.10 5.36 -6.04
N ASP A 47 -3.28 5.96 -5.86
CA ASP A 47 -3.68 7.01 -6.79
C ASP A 47 -2.91 8.33 -6.48
N PRO A 48 -2.39 9.07 -7.47
CA PRO A 48 -1.74 10.35 -7.24
C PRO A 48 -2.60 11.35 -6.46
N TRP A 49 -3.93 11.25 -6.57
CA TRP A 49 -4.85 12.11 -5.84
C TRP A 49 -4.92 11.76 -4.37
N GLU A 50 -4.79 10.48 -4.02
CA GLU A 50 -4.67 10.03 -2.63
C GLU A 50 -3.30 10.37 -2.06
N ARG A 51 -2.24 10.24 -2.87
CA ARG A 51 -0.87 10.44 -2.39
C ARG A 51 -0.52 11.92 -2.18
N TYR A 52 -0.97 12.80 -3.08
CA TYR A 52 -0.55 14.19 -3.12
C TYR A 52 -1.68 15.19 -2.87
N LEU A 53 -2.93 14.72 -2.91
CA LEU A 53 -4.14 15.54 -2.79
C LEU A 53 -4.08 16.84 -3.62
N PRO A 54 -3.83 16.81 -4.94
CA PRO A 54 -3.59 18.00 -5.77
C PRO A 54 -4.90 18.76 -6.11
N LEU A 55 -5.74 19.02 -5.09
CA LEU A 55 -7.04 19.65 -5.20
C LEU A 55 -7.07 20.98 -4.46
N ASP A 56 -7.78 21.97 -4.99
CA ASP A 56 -7.97 23.28 -4.37
C ASP A 56 -9.46 23.63 -4.27
N GLY A 57 -9.81 24.49 -3.31
CA GLY A 57 -11.17 24.95 -3.08
C GLY A 57 -12.09 23.91 -2.43
N ASN A 58 -13.39 24.01 -2.73
CA ASN A 58 -14.41 23.12 -2.18
C ASN A 58 -14.34 21.75 -2.85
N ILE A 59 -14.09 20.74 -2.02
CA ILE A 59 -14.06 19.33 -2.43
C ILE A 59 -15.13 18.55 -1.68
N CYS A 60 -15.74 17.60 -2.36
CA CYS A 60 -16.64 16.62 -1.76
C CYS A 60 -15.99 15.25 -1.90
N PHE A 61 -15.63 14.64 -0.77
CA PHE A 61 -15.21 13.24 -0.73
C PHE A 61 -16.46 12.38 -0.66
N SER A 62 -16.55 11.38 -1.53
CA SER A 62 -17.58 10.34 -1.47
C SER A 62 -16.91 9.02 -1.16
N ASP A 63 -17.34 8.37 -0.08
CA ASP A 63 -16.97 6.99 0.19
C ASP A 63 -17.68 6.07 -0.80
N LEU A 64 -16.93 5.22 -1.50
CA LEU A 64 -17.46 4.29 -2.49
C LEU A 64 -18.22 3.12 -1.86
N GLU A 65 -17.92 2.76 -0.61
CA GLU A 65 -18.52 1.63 0.09
C GLU A 65 -19.83 2.03 0.78
N THR A 66 -19.84 3.18 1.44
CA THR A 66 -20.99 3.65 2.24
C THR A 66 -21.83 4.71 1.55
N ARG A 67 -21.29 5.42 0.55
CA ARG A 67 -21.85 6.64 -0.07
C ARG A 67 -21.98 7.82 0.88
N GLU A 68 -21.23 7.84 1.98
CA GLU A 68 -21.12 9.04 2.81
C GLU A 68 -20.35 10.14 2.06
N GLU A 69 -20.83 11.37 2.20
CA GLU A 69 -20.23 12.55 1.56
C GLU A 69 -19.68 13.51 2.62
N ILE A 70 -18.42 13.93 2.44
CA ILE A 70 -17.76 14.92 3.28
C ILE A 70 -17.36 16.09 2.39
N THR A 71 -18.04 17.24 2.57
CA THR A 71 -17.65 18.49 1.90
C THR A 71 -16.71 19.29 2.79
N THR A 72 -15.57 19.70 2.25
CA THR A 72 -14.57 20.52 2.97
C THR A 72 -13.75 21.38 2.01
N HIS A 73 -12.95 22.28 2.56
CA HIS A 73 -11.94 23.04 1.80
C HIS A 73 -10.62 22.27 1.78
N ALA A 74 -10.09 22.01 0.59
CA ALA A 74 -8.88 21.20 0.40
C ALA A 74 -7.68 21.77 1.18
N GLU A 75 -7.50 23.09 1.14
CA GLU A 75 -6.39 23.78 1.78
C GLU A 75 -6.41 23.65 3.31
N GLY A 76 -7.61 23.58 3.90
CA GLY A 76 -7.79 23.46 5.35
C GLY A 76 -7.46 22.07 5.90
N ILE A 77 -7.49 21.04 5.06
CA ILE A 77 -7.23 19.65 5.46
C ILE A 77 -5.89 19.11 4.94
N ARG A 78 -5.32 19.72 3.89
CA ARG A 78 -4.17 19.21 3.14
C ARG A 78 -3.01 18.79 4.04
N GLU A 79 -2.58 19.68 4.94
CA GLU A 79 -1.45 19.41 5.84
C GLU A 79 -1.70 18.18 6.72
N LYS A 80 -2.87 18.14 7.37
CA LYS A 80 -3.23 17.03 8.27
C LYS A 80 -3.43 15.72 7.52
N TYR A 81 -4.03 15.78 6.33
CA TYR A 81 -4.24 14.62 5.48
C TYR A 81 -2.89 14.03 5.04
N LEU A 82 -2.00 14.84 4.47
CA LEU A 82 -0.69 14.38 4.02
C LEU A 82 0.16 13.84 5.19
N ALA A 83 0.10 14.48 6.36
CA ALA A 83 0.75 13.97 7.56
C ALA A 83 0.22 12.59 7.96
N ALA A 84 -1.10 12.39 7.96
CA ALA A 84 -1.70 11.10 8.27
C ALA A 84 -1.32 10.01 7.25
N ILE A 85 -1.24 10.36 5.96
CA ILE A 85 -0.78 9.45 4.91
C ILE A 85 0.68 9.07 5.11
N ASP A 86 1.55 10.04 5.42
CA ASP A 86 2.98 9.77 5.65
C ASP A 86 3.20 8.92 6.90
N ASP A 87 2.48 9.21 7.99
CA ASP A 87 2.52 8.39 9.22
C ASP A 87 2.10 6.94 8.93
N TRP A 88 1.01 6.75 8.17
CA TRP A 88 0.54 5.42 7.74
C TRP A 88 1.59 4.70 6.88
N ARG A 89 2.17 5.39 5.90
CA ARG A 89 3.19 4.85 5.00
C ARG A 89 4.45 4.42 5.75
N ASP A 90 4.86 5.18 6.75
CA ASP A 90 6.03 4.90 7.55
C ASP A 90 5.76 3.75 8.53
N GLU A 91 4.55 3.66 9.09
CA GLU A 91 4.16 2.54 9.94
C GLU A 91 4.09 1.23 9.16
N LEU A 92 3.37 1.21 8.03
CA LEU A 92 3.30 0.03 7.17
C LEU A 92 4.69 -0.40 6.68
N GLY A 93 5.52 0.57 6.25
CA GLY A 93 6.88 0.32 5.81
C GLY A 93 7.74 -0.35 6.89
N ARG A 94 7.66 0.13 8.14
CA ARG A 94 8.34 -0.50 9.30
C ARG A 94 7.84 -1.91 9.55
N GLU A 95 6.53 -2.13 9.51
CA GLU A 95 5.94 -3.44 9.77
C GLU A 95 6.31 -4.47 8.68
N CYS A 96 6.37 -4.06 7.41
CA CYS A 96 6.86 -4.89 6.31
C CYS A 96 8.34 -5.25 6.51
N LEU A 97 9.19 -4.26 6.79
CA LEU A 97 10.63 -4.47 7.01
C LEU A 97 10.90 -5.43 8.17
N ASN A 98 10.21 -5.26 9.30
CA ASN A 98 10.33 -6.12 10.48
C ASN A 98 9.98 -7.59 10.20
N ARG A 99 9.20 -7.87 9.16
CA ARG A 99 8.78 -9.22 8.74
C ARG A 99 9.60 -9.77 7.57
N GLY A 100 10.57 -9.01 7.07
CA GLY A 100 11.32 -9.34 5.86
C GLY A 100 10.40 -9.45 4.64
N VAL A 101 9.45 -8.52 4.54
CA VAL A 101 8.60 -8.32 3.35
C VAL A 101 9.14 -7.12 2.61
N ASP A 102 9.48 -7.30 1.35
CA ASP A 102 9.94 -6.19 0.52
C ASP A 102 8.73 -5.38 0.09
N ARG A 103 8.70 -4.08 0.42
CA ARG A 103 7.63 -3.17 0.00
C ARG A 103 8.14 -2.27 -1.12
N VAL A 104 7.39 -2.21 -2.20
CA VAL A 104 7.60 -1.28 -3.32
C VAL A 104 6.37 -0.40 -3.43
N GLU A 105 6.55 0.92 -3.43
CA GLU A 105 5.46 1.86 -3.64
C GLU A 105 5.44 2.30 -5.09
N ILE A 106 4.26 2.29 -5.70
CA ILE A 106 4.03 2.75 -7.07
C ILE A 106 2.75 3.59 -7.12
N THR A 107 2.69 4.53 -8.04
CA THR A 107 1.47 5.28 -8.32
C THR A 107 0.79 4.79 -9.60
N THR A 108 -0.52 5.00 -9.76
CA THR A 108 -1.26 4.59 -10.96
C THR A 108 -0.86 5.34 -12.23
N ASP A 109 -0.13 6.45 -12.10
CA ASP A 109 0.48 7.22 -13.19
C ASP A 109 1.94 6.85 -13.48
N ASP A 110 2.56 5.94 -12.70
CA ASP A 110 3.88 5.41 -13.00
C ASP A 110 3.83 4.49 -14.24
N PRO A 111 4.78 4.62 -15.19
CA PRO A 111 4.94 3.65 -16.27
C PRO A 111 5.17 2.23 -15.72
N LEU A 112 4.43 1.25 -16.24
CA LEU A 112 4.49 -0.14 -15.76
C LEU A 112 5.90 -0.75 -15.84
N ASP A 113 6.66 -0.37 -16.87
CA ASP A 113 8.04 -0.78 -17.06
C ASP A 113 8.97 -0.28 -15.95
N LYS A 114 8.74 0.92 -15.41
CA LYS A 114 9.44 1.45 -14.23
C LYS A 114 9.10 0.64 -12.97
N ALA A 115 7.83 0.36 -12.73
CA ALA A 115 7.38 -0.46 -11.59
C ALA A 115 8.01 -1.87 -11.59
N LEU A 116 8.10 -2.49 -12.77
CA LEU A 116 8.72 -3.80 -12.94
C LEU A 116 10.26 -3.74 -12.84
N LEU A 117 10.89 -2.66 -13.31
CA LEU A 117 12.33 -2.47 -13.21
C LEU A 117 12.77 -2.29 -11.76
N ASP A 118 12.05 -1.51 -10.96
CA ASP A 118 12.36 -1.31 -9.54
C ASP A 118 12.35 -2.64 -8.78
N TYR A 119 11.42 -3.53 -9.11
CA TYR A 119 11.42 -4.92 -8.63
C TYR A 119 12.68 -5.69 -9.02
N LEU A 120 13.06 -5.67 -10.31
CA LEU A 120 14.25 -6.39 -10.79
C LEU A 120 15.54 -5.87 -10.16
N VAL A 121 15.65 -4.56 -9.96
CA VAL A 121 16.79 -3.92 -9.31
C VAL A 121 16.87 -4.31 -7.84
N HIS A 122 15.74 -4.36 -7.13
CA HIS A 122 15.70 -4.78 -5.71
C HIS A 122 16.25 -6.20 -5.54
N ARG A 123 15.90 -7.12 -6.44
CA ARG A 123 16.37 -8.51 -6.44
C ARG A 123 17.87 -8.66 -6.73
N THR A 124 18.47 -7.71 -7.43
CA THR A 124 19.91 -7.79 -7.81
C THR A 124 20.82 -7.38 -6.66
N LYS A 125 20.28 -6.74 -5.62
CA LYS A 125 21.04 -6.32 -4.42
C LYS A 125 21.06 -7.36 -3.30
N VAL A 126 20.40 -8.51 -3.49
CA VAL A 126 20.39 -9.66 -2.56
C VAL A 126 21.47 -10.67 -2.92
#